data_AF-A0A4Y2PQ68-F1
#
_entry.id   AF-A0A4Y2PQ68-F1
#
_cell.length_a   1.000
_cell.length_b   1.000
_cell.length_c   1.000
_cell.angle_alpha   90.00
_cell.angle_beta   90.00
_cell.angle_gamma   90.00
#
_symmetry.space_group_name_H-M   'P 1'
#
loop_
_entity.id
_entity.type
_entity.pdbx_description
1 polymer ?
#
loop_
_entity_poly.entity_id
_entity_poly.type
_entity_poly.pdbx_seq_one_letter_code
_entity_poly.pdbx_strand_id
1 'polypeptide(L)'
;MQIIFLLYITGSYRTTQTAAMQTITGIMPLHLKAQQESIFLNVTCLRKEIEFKGLFYQPSDYEEKIKSLTIHPSLFNIINEISTTEPYKEDNSLMFFTYGSKTEI
;
A
#
# COMPACT_ATOMS: atom_id res chain seq x y z
N MET A 1 35.57 -35.67 13.61
CA MET A 1 35.94 -34.30 13.21
C MET A 1 35.50 -33.92 11.78
N GLN A 2 35.44 -34.84 10.81
CA GLN A 2 35.24 -34.50 9.39
C GLN A 2 33.78 -34.20 8.96
N ILE A 3 32.78 -34.91 9.52
CA ILE A 3 31.36 -34.70 9.19
C ILE A 3 30.85 -33.34 9.71
N ILE A 4 31.28 -32.95 10.91
CA ILE A 4 30.90 -31.69 11.53
C ILE A 4 31.42 -30.51 10.69
N PHE A 5 32.66 -30.59 10.20
CA PHE A 5 33.22 -29.59 9.31
C PHE A 5 32.42 -29.43 8.01
N LEU A 6 32.07 -30.55 7.36
CA LEU A 6 31.26 -30.53 6.13
C LEU A 6 29.85 -29.97 6.37
N LEU A 7 29.26 -30.25 7.53
CA LEU A 7 27.97 -29.70 7.94
C LEU A 7 28.02 -28.17 8.10
N TYR A 8 29.08 -27.63 8.72
CA TYR A 8 29.27 -26.19 8.84
C TYR A 8 29.40 -25.50 7.48
N ILE A 9 30.19 -26.06 6.56
CA ILE A 9 30.36 -25.51 5.21
C ILE A 9 29.03 -25.53 4.46
N THR A 10 28.31 -26.65 4.50
CA THR A 10 27.01 -26.79 3.82
C THR A 10 25.96 -25.84 4.41
N GLY A 11 25.93 -25.70 5.74
CA GLY A 11 25.05 -24.76 6.43
C GLY A 11 25.34 -23.30 6.05
N SER A 12 26.61 -22.91 6.07
CA SER A 12 27.06 -21.56 5.72
C SER A 12 26.78 -21.22 4.25
N TYR A 13 26.97 -22.18 3.33
CA TYR A 13 26.64 -22.00 1.93
C TYR A 13 25.15 -21.75 1.72
N ARG A 14 24.27 -22.54 2.37
CA ARG A 14 22.81 -22.38 2.24
C ARG A 14 22.31 -21.03 2.73
N THR A 15 22.81 -20.53 3.87
CA THR A 15 22.38 -19.24 4.41
C THR A 15 22.85 -18.08 3.53
N THR A 16 24.10 -18.12 3.09
CA THR A 16 24.69 -17.09 2.20
C THR A 16 24.01 -17.09 0.83
N GLN A 17 23.79 -18.26 0.24
CA GLN A 17 23.10 -18.40 -1.04
C GLN A 17 21.65 -17.90 -0.96
N THR A 18 20.93 -18.17 0.13
CA THR A 18 19.55 -17.70 0.31
C THR A 18 19.49 -16.18 0.40
N ALA A 19 20.37 -15.55 1.18
CA ALA A 19 20.44 -14.09 1.29
C ALA A 19 20.84 -13.43 -0.04
N ALA A 20 21.83 -14.00 -0.74
CA ALA A 20 22.24 -13.53 -2.07
C ALA A 20 21.08 -13.65 -3.08
N MET A 21 20.37 -14.79 -3.08
CA MET A 21 19.22 -15.00 -3.94
C MET A 21 18.09 -14.02 -3.65
N GLN A 22 17.74 -13.80 -2.37
CA GLN A 22 16.76 -12.77 -1.97
C GLN A 22 17.15 -11.38 -2.46
N THR A 23 18.44 -11.05 -2.40
CA THR A 23 18.97 -9.78 -2.91
C THR A 23 18.80 -9.66 -4.43
N ILE A 24 19.14 -10.71 -5.19
CA ILE A 24 19.01 -10.73 -6.65
C ILE A 24 17.53 -10.65 -7.07
N THR A 25 16.63 -11.33 -6.35
CA THR A 25 15.19 -11.31 -6.64
C THR A 25 14.50 -10.06 -6.10
N GLY A 26 15.19 -9.20 -5.35
CA GLY A 26 14.61 -8.04 -4.68
C GLY A 26 13.64 -8.39 -3.54
N ILE A 27 13.65 -9.63 -3.06
CA ILE A 27 12.83 -10.05 -1.92
C ILE A 27 13.45 -9.51 -0.64
N MET A 28 12.69 -8.70 0.09
CA MET A 28 13.11 -8.19 1.38
C MET A 28 13.26 -9.33 2.42
N PRO A 29 14.40 -9.42 3.13
CA PRO A 29 14.57 -10.32 4.26
C PRO A 29 13.48 -10.18 5.32
N LEU A 30 13.13 -11.29 5.98
CA LEU A 30 12.04 -11.34 6.95
C LEU A 30 12.16 -10.32 8.08
N HIS A 31 13.37 -10.13 8.62
CA HIS A 31 13.59 -9.19 9.73
C HIS A 31 13.31 -7.73 9.32
N LEU A 32 13.68 -7.33 8.10
CA LEU A 32 13.38 -6.00 7.57
C LEU A 32 11.87 -5.82 7.34
N LYS A 33 11.20 -6.86 6.83
CA LYS A 33 9.74 -6.84 6.65
C LYS A 33 9.02 -6.66 7.98
N ALA A 34 9.42 -7.40 9.02
CA ALA A 34 8.85 -7.26 10.35
C ALA A 34 9.08 -5.86 10.94
N GLN A 35 10.27 -5.30 10.74
CA GLN A 35 10.58 -3.94 11.18
C GLN A 35 9.71 -2.89 10.44
N GLN A 36 9.53 -3.04 9.13
CA GLN A 36 8.66 -2.18 8.34
C GLN A 36 7.21 -2.25 8.82
N GLU A 37 6.68 -3.45 9.08
CA GLU A 37 5.32 -3.62 9.60
C GLU A 37 5.15 -3.02 11.00
N SER A 38 6.15 -3.17 11.88
CA SER A 38 6.13 -2.54 13.20
C SER A 38 6.08 -1.01 13.12
N ILE A 39 6.92 -0.42 12.26
CA ILE A 39 6.91 1.02 11.97
C ILE A 39 5.55 1.46 11.46
N PHE A 40 5.02 0.75 10.46
CA PHE A 40 3.73 1.05 9.86
C PHE A 40 2.59 1.00 10.89
N LEU A 41 2.53 -0.02 11.74
CA LEU A 41 1.51 -0.14 12.78
C LEU A 41 1.63 0.95 13.85
N ASN A 42 2.85 1.31 14.23
CA ASN A 42 3.07 2.38 15.21
C ASN A 42 2.56 3.73 14.69
N VAL A 43 2.84 4.06 13.43
CA VAL A 43 2.44 5.32 12.81
C VAL A 43 0.94 5.34 12.53
N THR A 44 0.39 4.28 11.92
CA THR A 44 -0.99 4.28 11.41
C THR A 44 -2.03 3.88 12.44
N CYS A 45 -1.72 2.93 13.32
CA CYS A 45 -2.69 2.38 14.28
C CYS A 45 -2.49 2.97 15.68
N LEU A 46 -1.25 3.11 16.13
CA LEU A 46 -0.97 3.63 17.47
C LEU A 46 -0.77 5.14 17.52
N ARG A 47 -0.64 5.80 16.35
CA ARG A 47 -0.38 7.24 16.24
C ARG A 47 0.77 7.69 17.15
N LYS A 48 1.87 6.93 17.11
CA LYS A 48 3.09 7.25 17.86
C LYS A 48 4.15 7.80 16.92
N GLU A 49 4.86 8.82 17.39
CA GLU A 49 6.09 9.27 16.76
C GLU A 49 7.14 8.15 16.85
N ILE A 50 7.86 7.95 15.75
CA ILE A 50 8.95 6.97 15.68
C ILE A 50 10.23 7.65 15.21
N GLU A 51 11.35 7.19 15.76
CA GLU A 51 12.67 7.53 15.26
C GLU A 51 13.19 6.35 14.44
N PHE A 52 13.56 6.59 13.18
CA PHE A 52 14.21 5.59 12.35
C PHE A 52 15.37 6.23 11.58
N LYS A 53 16.58 5.68 11.78
CA LYS A 53 17.84 6.18 11.19
C LYS A 53 18.09 7.69 11.45
N GLY A 54 17.74 8.17 12.65
CA GLY A 54 17.92 9.58 13.04
C GLY A 54 16.92 10.56 12.41
N LEU A 55 15.90 10.05 11.71
CA LEU A 55 14.76 10.82 11.24
C LEU A 55 13.57 10.54 12.16
N PHE A 56 12.86 11.59 12.51
CA PHE A 56 11.60 11.51 13.25
C PHE A 56 10.44 11.51 12.27
N TYR A 57 9.49 10.62 12.50
CA TYR A 57 8.29 10.48 11.70
C TYR A 57 7.09 10.71 12.61
N GLN A 58 6.40 11.81 12.39
CA GLN A 58 5.20 12.11 13.16
C GLN A 58 3.98 11.46 12.50
N PRO A 59 3.01 10.99 13.29
CA PRO A 59 1.77 10.45 12.75
C PRO A 59 0.96 11.45 11.91
N SER A 60 1.21 12.76 12.08
CA SER A 60 0.63 13.85 11.29
C SER A 60 1.15 13.90 9.85
N ASP A 61 2.34 13.36 9.59
CA ASP A 61 2.96 13.38 8.27
C ASP A 61 2.32 12.35 7.32
N TYR A 62 1.45 11.49 7.85
CA TYR A 62 0.83 10.38 7.13
C TYR A 62 -0.68 10.51 7.17
N GLU A 63 -1.30 10.37 5.98
CA GLU A 63 -2.75 10.35 5.86
C GLU A 63 -3.34 9.20 6.68
N GLU A 64 -4.42 9.51 7.38
CA GLU A 64 -5.23 8.48 7.99
C GLU A 64 -5.82 7.63 6.87
N LYS A 65 -5.52 6.33 6.86
CA LYS A 65 -6.30 5.41 6.06
C LYS A 65 -7.69 5.35 6.72
N ILE A 66 -8.60 6.20 6.26
CA ILE A 66 -10.00 6.14 6.67
C ILE A 66 -10.44 4.71 6.43
N LYS A 67 -10.76 3.98 7.51
CA LYS A 67 -11.46 2.71 7.39
C LYS A 67 -12.85 3.08 6.89
N SER A 68 -13.03 3.10 5.56
CA SER A 68 -14.31 3.33 4.89
C SER A 68 -15.42 2.38 5.35
N LEU A 69 -15.08 1.38 6.17
CA LEU A 69 -16.00 0.45 6.79
C LEU A 69 -16.89 1.05 7.88
N THR A 70 -16.57 2.22 8.46
CA THR A 70 -17.39 2.83 9.52
C THR A 70 -18.43 3.83 9.01
N ILE A 71 -18.41 4.20 7.74
CA ILE A 71 -19.35 5.19 7.18
C ILE A 71 -20.30 4.43 6.28
N HIS A 72 -21.57 4.31 6.72
CA HIS A 72 -22.62 3.77 5.88
C HIS A 72 -22.71 4.63 4.60
N PRO A 73 -22.82 4.04 3.39
CA PRO A 73 -22.86 4.80 2.14
C PRO A 73 -23.91 5.93 2.10
N SER A 74 -25.01 5.81 2.87
CA SER A 74 -26.02 6.87 2.96
C SER A 74 -25.59 8.12 3.74
N LEU A 75 -24.50 8.06 4.50
CA LEU A 75 -23.92 9.21 5.22
C LEU A 75 -22.87 9.96 4.37
N PHE A 76 -22.50 9.40 3.22
CA PHE A 76 -21.57 10.03 2.29
C PHE A 76 -22.31 11.14 1.54
N ASN A 77 -22.16 12.39 2.00
CA ASN A 77 -22.85 13.53 1.41
C ASN A 77 -22.11 14.05 0.17
N ILE A 78 -22.32 13.37 -0.96
CA ILE A 78 -21.73 13.71 -2.28
C ILE A 78 -22.08 15.17 -2.68
N ILE A 79 -23.18 15.72 -2.17
CA ILE A 79 -23.71 17.04 -2.52
C ILE A 79 -22.72 18.18 -2.21
N ASN A 80 -21.88 18.05 -1.18
CA ASN A 80 -20.91 19.09 -0.83
C ASN A 80 -19.59 19.00 -1.61
N GLU A 81 -19.29 17.85 -2.24
CA GLU A 81 -18.06 17.67 -3.06
C GLU A 81 -18.30 18.00 -4.53
N ILE A 82 -19.55 17.93 -5.01
CA ILE A 82 -19.90 18.34 -6.37
C ILE A 82 -20.15 19.85 -6.36
N SER A 83 -19.23 20.63 -6.94
CA SER A 83 -19.48 22.04 -7.23
C SER A 83 -20.67 22.14 -8.19
N THR A 84 -21.81 22.61 -7.71
CA THR A 84 -22.98 23.00 -8.50
C THR A 84 -22.86 24.44 -9.03
N THR A 85 -21.64 24.90 -9.33
CA THR A 85 -21.50 26.04 -10.24
C THR A 85 -22.18 25.66 -11.53
N GLU A 86 -23.26 26.38 -11.85
CA GLU A 86 -24.10 26.09 -13.02
C GLU A 86 -23.22 25.80 -14.24
N PRO A 87 -23.53 24.77 -15.04
CA PRO A 87 -22.91 24.64 -16.33
C PRO A 87 -23.21 25.92 -17.09
N TYR A 88 -22.15 26.63 -17.45
CA TYR A 88 -22.20 27.75 -18.39
C TYR A 88 -23.13 27.36 -19.54
N LYS A 89 -24.18 28.19 -19.72
CA LYS A 89 -25.24 28.11 -20.74
C LYS A 89 -24.96 27.09 -21.83
N GLU A 90 -25.84 26.10 -21.92
CA GLU A 90 -26.01 25.18 -23.03
C GLU A 90 -25.69 25.84 -24.38
N ASP A 91 -24.59 25.39 -25.01
CA ASP A 91 -24.62 25.17 -26.44
C ASP A 91 -24.81 23.66 -26.64
N ASN A 92 -25.88 23.30 -27.33
CA ASN A 92 -26.47 21.97 -27.43
C ASN A 92 -25.56 20.98 -28.19
N SER A 93 -24.43 20.58 -27.62
CA SER A 93 -23.53 19.62 -28.25
C SER A 93 -22.77 18.76 -27.24
N LEU A 94 -23.48 18.15 -26.30
CA LEU A 94 -22.96 17.01 -25.54
C LEU A 94 -23.80 15.79 -25.86
N MET A 95 -23.56 15.25 -27.06
CA MET A 95 -24.09 13.95 -27.45
C MET A 95 -23.41 12.86 -26.62
N PHE A 96 -24.11 12.38 -25.59
CA PHE A 96 -23.77 11.12 -24.95
C PHE A 96 -24.22 9.98 -25.86
N PHE A 97 -23.29 9.42 -26.64
CA PHE A 97 -23.56 8.24 -27.45
C PHE A 97 -23.62 7.00 -26.56
N THR A 98 -24.82 6.66 -26.11
CA THR A 98 -25.10 5.32 -25.59
C THR A 98 -25.20 4.37 -26.78
N TYR A 99 -24.08 3.75 -27.17
CA TYR A 99 -24.08 2.70 -28.20
C TYR A 99 -24.74 1.45 -27.61
N GLY A 100 -26.07 1.44 -27.65
CA GLY A 100 -26.87 0.27 -27.32
C GLY A 100 -26.53 -0.85 -28.29
N SER A 101 -25.94 -1.93 -27.77
CA SER A 101 -25.68 -3.16 -28.49
C SER A 101 -27.00 -3.75 -28.99
N LYS A 102 -27.30 -3.55 -30.28
CA LYS A 102 -28.35 -4.29 -30.98
C LYS A 102 -27.69 -5.49 -31.65
N THR A 103 -27.69 -6.64 -30.98
CA THR A 103 -27.54 -7.93 -31.67
C THR A 103 -28.87 -8.26 -32.31
N GLU A 104 -28.98 -8.01 -33.61
CA GLU A 104 -30.01 -8.62 -34.45
C GLU A 104 -29.51 -10.01 -34.89
N ILE A 105 -30.27 -11.02 -34.42
CA ILE A 105 -30.49 -12.38 -34.94
C ILE A 105 -29.28 -13.30 -35.05
#